data_AF-A0A954QQH9-F1
#
_entry.id   AF-A0A954QQH9-F1
#
_cell.length_a   1.000
_cell.length_b   1.000
_cell.length_c   1.000
_cell.angle_alpha   90.00
_cell.angle_beta   90.00
_cell.angle_gamma   90.00
#
_symmetry.space_group_name_H-M   'P 1'
#
loop_
_entity.id
_entity.type
_entity.pdbx_description
1 polymer ?
#
loop_
_entity_poly.entity_id
_entity_poly.type
_entity_poly.pdbx_seq_one_letter_code
_entity_poly.pdbx_strand_id
1 'polypeptide(L)'
;ATYDALLPLLEKYRELFKRGGPIQAIISGNRPFHKVSSNPDRLAYIDGRLGDLDQPGTADWMPLISDRWGAHFKWNGEGDLPIDERQKIVTLVEKAHSQGRRVRFWAIPDKPQAWRTLHALGVDLINTDHLAELADELQKLGN
;
A
#
# COMPACT_ATOMS: atom_id res chain seq x y z
N ALA A 1 -0.56 -20.69 10.92
CA ALA A 1 0.20 -19.52 10.44
C ALA A 1 -0.34 -18.24 11.09
N THR A 2 0.30 -17.08 10.99
CA THR A 2 -0.11 -15.82 11.65
C THR A 2 -1.59 -15.47 11.47
N TYR A 3 -2.14 -15.70 10.28
CA TYR A 3 -3.57 -15.48 10.00
C TYR A 3 -4.50 -16.34 10.86
N ASP A 4 -4.15 -17.61 11.08
CA ASP A 4 -4.97 -18.54 11.86
C ASP A 4 -5.00 -18.15 13.34
N ALA A 5 -3.92 -17.56 13.85
CA ALA A 5 -3.85 -17.03 15.20
C ALA A 5 -4.57 -15.67 15.34
N LEU A 6 -4.61 -14.86 14.28
CA LEU A 6 -5.26 -13.55 14.26
C LEU A 6 -6.79 -13.67 14.19
N LEU A 7 -7.31 -14.64 13.43
CA LEU A 7 -8.74 -14.74 13.15
C LEU A 7 -9.62 -14.81 14.43
N PRO A 8 -9.30 -15.62 15.46
CA PRO A 8 -10.08 -15.64 16.70
C PRO A 8 -10.08 -14.30 17.45
N LEU A 9 -9.07 -13.44 17.26
CA LEU A 9 -9.04 -12.11 17.85
C LEU A 9 -9.94 -11.13 17.09
N LEU A 10 -9.89 -11.16 15.75
CA LEU A 10 -10.77 -10.35 14.91
C LEU A 10 -12.24 -10.74 15.11
N GLU A 11 -12.52 -12.03 15.30
CA GLU A 11 -13.86 -12.57 15.56
C GLU A 11 -14.54 -11.89 16.76
N LYS A 12 -13.79 -11.65 17.85
CA LYS A 12 -14.30 -10.95 19.05
C LYS A 12 -14.80 -9.54 18.76
N TYR A 13 -14.30 -8.93 17.69
CA TYR A 13 -14.62 -7.57 17.25
C TYR A 13 -15.17 -7.55 15.82
N ARG A 14 -15.90 -8.61 15.42
CA ARG A 14 -16.44 -8.80 14.05
C ARG A 14 -17.01 -7.53 13.43
N GLU A 15 -17.86 -6.84 14.18
CA GLU A 15 -18.57 -5.66 13.69
C GLU A 15 -17.64 -4.52 13.27
N LEU A 16 -16.42 -4.46 13.84
CA LEU A 16 -15.41 -3.48 13.46
C LEU A 16 -14.69 -3.87 12.15
N PHE A 17 -14.42 -5.16 11.95
CA PHE A 17 -13.51 -5.67 10.92
C PHE A 17 -14.20 -6.33 9.70
N LYS A 18 -15.50 -6.62 9.80
CA LYS A 18 -16.27 -7.16 8.68
C LYS A 18 -16.26 -6.20 7.50
N ARG A 19 -16.57 -6.71 6.31
CA ARG A 19 -16.74 -5.88 5.10
C ARG A 19 -17.77 -4.77 5.35
N GLY A 20 -17.39 -3.53 5.04
CA GLY A 20 -18.20 -2.33 5.33
C GLY A 20 -18.13 -1.83 6.78
N GLY A 21 -17.38 -2.52 7.65
CA GLY A 21 -17.07 -2.05 8.99
C GLY A 21 -16.09 -0.86 9.00
N PRO A 22 -15.95 -0.17 10.14
CA PRO A 22 -15.13 1.03 10.27
C PRO A 22 -13.62 0.75 10.21
N ILE A 23 -13.17 -0.51 10.35
CA ILE A 23 -11.74 -0.86 10.38
C ILE A 23 -11.42 -1.87 9.29
N GLN A 24 -10.40 -1.58 8.48
CA GLN A 24 -9.84 -2.49 7.50
C GLN A 24 -8.50 -3.04 7.97
N ALA A 25 -8.46 -4.30 8.41
CA ALA A 25 -7.21 -4.99 8.72
C ALA A 25 -6.55 -5.52 7.43
N ILE A 26 -5.32 -5.12 7.14
CA ILE A 26 -4.54 -5.59 5.97
C ILE A 26 -3.34 -6.41 6.46
N ILE A 27 -3.24 -7.66 6.01
CA ILE A 27 -2.12 -8.55 6.33
C ILE A 27 -1.06 -8.43 5.24
N SER A 28 0.15 -8.04 5.64
CA SER A 28 1.32 -7.98 4.77
C SER A 28 2.34 -9.09 5.05
N GLY A 29 3.16 -9.43 4.06
CA GLY A 29 4.26 -10.39 4.22
C GLY A 29 3.88 -11.81 3.81
N ASN A 30 3.80 -12.75 4.76
CA ASN A 30 3.35 -14.12 4.49
C ASN A 30 1.81 -14.14 4.37
N ARG A 31 1.34 -13.76 3.18
CA ARG A 31 -0.08 -13.49 2.89
C ARG A 31 -0.87 -14.78 2.69
N PRO A 32 -2.00 -14.98 3.41
CA PRO A 32 -2.86 -16.15 3.25
C PRO A 32 -3.82 -16.00 2.05
N PHE A 33 -3.27 -15.84 0.83
CA PHE A 33 -4.02 -15.46 -0.39
C PHE A 33 -5.29 -16.29 -0.60
N HIS A 34 -5.18 -17.62 -0.64
CA HIS A 34 -6.34 -18.50 -0.86
C HIS A 34 -7.39 -18.38 0.26
N LYS A 35 -6.97 -18.33 1.53
CA LYS A 35 -7.90 -18.27 2.67
C LYS A 35 -8.71 -16.97 2.70
N VAL A 36 -8.11 -15.87 2.23
CA VAL A 36 -8.77 -14.56 2.18
C VAL A 36 -9.65 -14.43 0.94
N SER A 37 -9.13 -14.79 -0.24
CA SER A 37 -9.87 -14.68 -1.50
C SER A 37 -11.07 -15.62 -1.60
N SER A 38 -11.02 -16.80 -0.97
CA SER A 38 -12.12 -17.77 -0.98
C SER A 38 -13.16 -17.57 0.14
N ASN A 39 -12.96 -16.61 1.05
CA ASN A 39 -13.83 -16.41 2.21
C ASN A 39 -14.67 -15.12 2.06
N PRO A 40 -15.99 -15.22 1.82
CA PRO A 40 -16.87 -14.05 1.73
C PRO A 40 -17.03 -13.34 3.09
N ASP A 41 -16.89 -14.07 4.20
CA ASP A 41 -17.01 -13.56 5.58
C ASP A 41 -15.65 -13.20 6.19
N ARG A 42 -14.65 -12.92 5.35
CA ARG A 42 -13.32 -12.52 5.81
C ARG A 42 -13.39 -11.27 6.70
N LEU A 43 -12.52 -11.24 7.70
CA LEU A 43 -12.34 -10.10 8.62
C LEU A 43 -11.03 -9.34 8.35
N ALA A 44 -10.27 -9.78 7.35
CA ALA A 44 -9.01 -9.16 6.97
C ALA A 44 -8.84 -9.23 5.45
N TYR A 45 -8.02 -8.32 4.96
CA TYR A 45 -7.61 -8.16 3.58
C TYR A 45 -6.11 -8.46 3.51
N ILE A 46 -5.55 -8.48 2.31
CA ILE A 46 -4.10 -8.65 2.11
C ILE A 46 -3.54 -7.52 1.25
N ASP A 47 -2.23 -7.30 1.34
CA ASP A 47 -1.52 -6.46 0.38
C ASP A 47 -1.06 -7.28 -0.85
N GLY A 48 -1.02 -6.65 -2.01
CA GLY A 48 -0.47 -7.19 -3.25
C GLY A 48 0.98 -6.75 -3.46
N ARG A 49 1.64 -7.35 -4.44
CA ARG A 49 2.90 -6.88 -5.05
C ARG A 49 2.62 -6.29 -6.42
N LEU A 50 3.59 -5.63 -7.05
CA LEU A 50 3.35 -4.98 -8.34
C LEU A 50 2.84 -5.96 -9.42
N GLY A 51 3.32 -7.21 -9.43
CA GLY A 51 2.83 -8.24 -10.35
C GLY A 51 1.37 -8.65 -10.13
N ASP A 52 0.81 -8.41 -8.95
CA ASP A 52 -0.61 -8.66 -8.68
C ASP A 52 -1.53 -7.64 -9.39
N LEU A 53 -0.98 -6.58 -9.99
CA LEU A 53 -1.73 -5.64 -10.84
C LEU A 53 -2.20 -6.25 -12.17
N ASP A 54 -1.62 -7.38 -12.58
CA ASP A 54 -2.02 -8.13 -13.78
C ASP A 54 -3.27 -9.01 -13.54
N GLN A 55 -3.73 -9.10 -12.30
CA GLN A 55 -4.95 -9.79 -11.90
C GLN A 55 -6.01 -8.73 -11.53
N PRO A 56 -6.87 -8.31 -12.48
CA PRO A 56 -7.95 -7.36 -12.17
C PRO A 56 -9.05 -8.01 -11.33
N GLY A 57 -9.89 -7.18 -10.70
CA GLY A 57 -11.04 -7.64 -9.91
C GLY A 57 -10.72 -8.12 -8.49
N THR A 58 -9.48 -7.91 -8.01
CA THR A 58 -9.05 -8.36 -6.68
C THR A 58 -9.18 -7.30 -5.60
N ALA A 59 -9.57 -6.07 -5.93
CA ALA A 59 -9.58 -4.92 -5.01
C ALA A 59 -10.45 -5.16 -3.76
N ASP A 60 -11.48 -5.99 -3.88
CA ASP A 60 -12.38 -6.31 -2.78
C ASP A 60 -11.68 -7.04 -1.61
N TRP A 61 -10.62 -7.81 -1.86
CA TRP A 61 -9.88 -8.54 -0.83
C TRP A 61 -8.38 -8.23 -0.80
N MET A 62 -7.89 -7.51 -1.81
CA MET A 62 -6.53 -6.99 -1.93
C MET A 62 -6.56 -5.52 -2.38
N PRO A 63 -6.94 -4.59 -1.47
CA PRO A 63 -7.17 -3.18 -1.79
C PRO A 63 -5.87 -2.35 -1.85
N LEU A 64 -4.73 -2.93 -1.48
CA LEU A 64 -3.44 -2.25 -1.40
C LEU A 64 -2.39 -3.04 -2.18
N ILE A 65 -1.69 -2.40 -3.10
CA ILE A 65 -0.42 -2.89 -3.65
C ILE A 65 0.70 -2.25 -2.84
N SER A 66 1.62 -3.07 -2.34
CA SER A 66 2.63 -2.66 -1.38
C SER A 66 3.90 -3.43 -1.69
N ASP A 67 4.97 -2.76 -2.12
CA ASP A 67 6.19 -3.45 -2.54
C ASP A 67 7.47 -2.72 -2.13
N ARG A 68 8.59 -3.43 -2.16
CA ARG A 68 9.90 -2.87 -1.82
C ARG A 68 10.31 -1.86 -2.88
N TRP A 69 10.67 -0.64 -2.47
CA TRP A 69 11.21 0.37 -3.37
C TRP A 69 12.40 -0.14 -4.19
N GLY A 70 13.44 -0.62 -3.50
CA GLY A 70 14.69 -1.09 -4.13
C GLY A 70 14.57 -2.35 -5.00
N ALA A 71 13.40 -3.01 -5.05
CA ALA A 71 13.16 -4.07 -6.02
C ALA A 71 12.81 -3.52 -7.41
N HIS A 72 12.39 -2.26 -7.49
CA HIS A 72 11.80 -1.67 -8.69
C HIS A 72 12.46 -0.37 -9.15
N PHE A 73 13.13 0.33 -8.23
CA PHE A 73 13.67 1.68 -8.42
C PHE A 73 15.06 1.79 -7.81
N LYS A 74 15.92 2.59 -8.43
CA LYS A 74 17.29 2.87 -7.98
C LYS A 74 17.43 4.29 -7.43
N TRP A 75 16.49 5.19 -7.74
CA TRP A 75 16.55 6.55 -7.21
C TRP A 75 16.57 6.53 -5.69
N ASN A 76 17.56 7.22 -5.13
CA ASN A 76 17.85 7.25 -3.69
C ASN A 76 17.28 8.50 -3.03
N GLY A 77 16.37 9.22 -3.70
CA GLY A 77 15.79 10.45 -3.18
C GLY A 77 16.71 11.68 -3.23
N GLU A 78 17.85 11.62 -3.93
CA GLU A 78 18.72 12.78 -4.20
C GLU A 78 18.61 13.21 -5.67
N GLY A 79 18.66 14.51 -5.92
CA GLY A 79 18.57 15.06 -7.26
C GLY A 79 17.28 14.70 -7.98
N ASP A 80 17.26 14.87 -9.30
CA ASP A 80 16.06 14.61 -10.08
C ASP A 80 15.75 13.12 -10.16
N LEU A 81 14.46 12.77 -9.98
CA LEU A 81 13.96 11.44 -10.25
C LEU A 81 14.14 11.12 -11.75
N PRO A 82 14.83 10.02 -12.12
CA PRO A 82 15.00 9.62 -13.51
C PRO A 82 13.66 9.52 -14.26
N ILE A 83 13.64 9.96 -15.52
CA ILE A 83 12.41 10.06 -16.32
C ILE A 83 11.72 8.69 -16.50
N ASP A 84 12.51 7.64 -16.68
CA ASP A 84 12.03 6.26 -16.79
C ASP A 84 11.40 5.74 -15.49
N GLU A 85 12.05 6.01 -14.34
CA GLU A 85 11.50 5.66 -13.03
C GLU A 85 10.23 6.46 -12.73
N ARG A 86 10.20 7.75 -13.05
CA ARG A 86 8.99 8.59 -12.97
C ARG A 86 7.85 8.00 -13.77
N GLN A 87 8.07 7.70 -15.05
CA GLN A 87 7.03 7.14 -15.92
C GLN A 87 6.54 5.80 -15.39
N LYS A 88 7.44 4.96 -14.88
CA LYS A 88 7.08 3.68 -14.27
C LYS A 88 6.19 3.87 -13.04
N ILE A 89 6.50 4.82 -12.14
CA ILE A 89 5.66 5.10 -10.97
C ILE A 89 4.27 5.55 -11.41
N VAL A 90 4.18 6.52 -12.33
CA VAL A 90 2.90 7.03 -12.85
C VAL A 90 2.06 5.91 -13.42
N THR A 91 2.62 5.09 -14.31
CA THR A 91 1.90 3.95 -14.91
C THR A 91 1.40 2.96 -13.86
N LEU A 92 2.20 2.67 -12.83
CA LEU A 92 1.80 1.74 -11.76
C LEU A 92 0.68 2.32 -10.89
N VAL A 93 0.76 3.59 -10.55
CA VAL A 93 -0.26 4.30 -9.76
C VAL A 93 -1.57 4.36 -10.53
N GLU A 94 -1.55 4.80 -11.79
CA GLU A 94 -2.73 4.83 -12.66
C GLU A 94 -3.37 3.44 -12.84
N LYS A 95 -2.54 2.40 -13.04
CA LYS A 95 -3.01 1.02 -13.14
C LYS A 95 -3.61 0.50 -11.84
N ALA A 96 -3.10 0.90 -10.68
CA ALA A 96 -3.67 0.53 -9.39
C ALA A 96 -5.00 1.25 -9.15
N HIS A 97 -5.03 2.57 -9.35
CA HIS A 97 -6.19 3.42 -9.13
C HIS A 97 -7.35 3.06 -10.06
N SER A 98 -7.10 2.79 -11.35
CA SER A 98 -8.11 2.30 -12.30
C SER A 98 -8.74 0.96 -11.89
N GLN A 99 -8.09 0.23 -11.00
CA GLN A 99 -8.57 -1.03 -10.46
C GLN A 99 -9.11 -0.90 -9.02
N GLY A 100 -9.25 0.32 -8.51
CA GLY A 100 -9.73 0.59 -7.15
C GLY A 100 -8.74 0.18 -6.05
N ARG A 101 -7.44 0.10 -6.38
CA ARG A 101 -6.37 -0.29 -5.45
C ARG A 101 -5.47 0.88 -5.14
N ARG A 102 -5.00 0.95 -3.90
CA ARG A 102 -4.01 1.92 -3.43
C ARG A 102 -2.59 1.40 -3.64
N VAL A 103 -1.59 2.28 -3.60
CA VAL A 103 -0.17 1.98 -3.72
C VAL A 103 0.60 2.43 -2.48
N ARG A 104 1.51 1.56 -2.02
CA ARG A 104 2.54 1.85 -1.02
C ARG A 104 3.88 1.34 -1.53
N PHE A 105 4.94 2.10 -1.28
CA PHE A 105 6.30 1.57 -1.32
C PHE A 105 6.90 1.57 0.08
N TRP A 106 7.56 0.48 0.46
CA TRP A 106 8.30 0.38 1.71
C TRP A 106 9.81 0.31 1.44
N ALA A 107 10.61 0.68 2.46
CA ALA A 107 12.04 0.93 2.31
C ALA A 107 12.35 1.96 1.21
N ILE A 108 11.52 3.02 1.13
CA ILE A 108 11.78 4.18 0.28
C ILE A 108 12.98 4.97 0.83
N PRO A 109 13.58 5.87 0.04
CA PRO A 109 14.52 6.85 0.58
C PRO A 109 13.77 7.78 1.54
N ASP A 110 13.94 7.58 2.84
CA ASP A 110 13.07 8.20 3.85
C ASP A 110 13.49 9.64 4.17
N LYS A 111 13.10 10.59 3.31
CA LYS A 111 13.47 12.01 3.42
C LYS A 111 12.49 12.93 2.68
N PRO A 112 12.47 14.25 2.99
CA PRO A 112 11.49 15.20 2.44
C PRO A 112 11.33 15.19 0.92
N GLN A 113 12.43 15.14 0.16
CA GLN A 113 12.36 15.16 -1.31
C GLN A 113 11.66 13.93 -1.89
N ALA A 114 11.92 12.75 -1.32
CA ALA A 114 11.26 11.53 -1.74
C ALA A 114 9.79 11.54 -1.35
N TRP A 115 9.45 11.97 -0.14
CA TRP A 115 8.06 12.10 0.29
C TRP A 115 7.25 13.02 -0.62
N ARG A 116 7.77 14.22 -0.92
CA ARG A 116 7.16 15.16 -1.87
C ARG A 116 6.97 14.55 -3.25
N THR A 117 8.00 13.87 -3.74
CA THR A 117 7.97 13.26 -5.09
C THR A 117 6.93 12.15 -5.16
N LEU A 118 6.90 11.23 -4.19
CA LEU A 118 5.93 10.13 -4.17
C LEU A 118 4.50 10.63 -3.98
N HIS A 119 4.30 11.62 -3.09
CA HIS A 119 3.01 12.30 -2.93
C HIS A 119 2.54 12.93 -4.23
N ALA A 120 3.40 13.71 -4.91
CA ALA A 120 3.08 14.37 -6.17
C ALA A 120 2.78 13.38 -7.32
N LEU A 121 3.35 12.17 -7.27
CA LEU A 121 3.09 11.09 -8.22
C LEU A 121 1.89 10.21 -7.84
N GLY A 122 1.13 10.57 -6.80
CA GLY A 122 -0.11 9.90 -6.42
C GLY A 122 0.07 8.60 -5.65
N VAL A 123 1.24 8.35 -5.05
CA VAL A 123 1.41 7.21 -4.13
C VAL A 123 0.59 7.43 -2.87
N ASP A 124 -0.31 6.49 -2.56
CA ASP A 124 -1.34 6.67 -1.53
C ASP A 124 -0.80 6.59 -0.09
N LEU A 125 0.19 5.72 0.17
CA LEU A 125 0.78 5.53 1.49
C LEU A 125 2.30 5.71 1.44
N ILE A 126 2.80 6.68 2.21
CA ILE A 126 4.24 6.95 2.35
C ILE A 126 4.75 6.30 3.64
N ASN A 127 5.74 5.42 3.51
CA ASN A 127 6.37 4.78 4.66
C ASN A 127 7.48 5.68 5.21
N THR A 128 7.45 6.00 6.50
CA THR A 128 8.49 6.80 7.16
C THR A 128 8.67 6.38 8.62
N ASP A 129 9.89 6.54 9.13
CA ASP A 129 10.20 6.52 10.57
C ASP A 129 10.20 7.94 11.17
N HIS A 130 10.04 8.98 10.33
CA HIS A 130 10.11 10.40 10.67
C HIS A 130 8.72 11.08 10.61
N LEU A 131 7.73 10.56 11.35
CA LEU A 131 6.33 10.98 11.24
C LEU A 131 6.09 12.49 11.41
N ALA A 132 6.78 13.13 12.35
CA ALA A 132 6.62 14.58 12.57
C ALA A 132 7.13 15.40 11.38
N GLU A 133 8.30 15.04 10.85
CA GLU A 133 8.89 15.72 9.69
C GLU A 133 8.06 15.50 8.43
N LEU A 134 7.54 14.28 8.22
CA LEU A 134 6.61 14.01 7.13
C LEU A 134 5.35 14.87 7.25
N ALA A 135 4.78 14.98 8.45
CA ALA A 135 3.59 15.80 8.68
C ALA A 135 3.84 17.28 8.35
N ASP A 136 4.94 17.84 8.84
CA ASP A 136 5.34 19.22 8.53
C ASP A 136 5.55 19.42 7.03
N GLU A 137 6.18 18.45 6.36
CA GLU A 137 6.46 18.55 4.93
C GLU A 137 5.18 18.47 4.08
N LEU A 138 4.26 17.58 4.40
CA LEU A 138 2.98 17.46 3.68
C LEU A 138 2.06 18.67 3.92
N GLN A 139 2.09 19.28 5.11
CA GLN A 139 1.34 20.52 5.37
C GLN A 139 1.79 21.67 4.47
N LYS A 140 3.08 21.77 4.14
CA LYS A 140 3.61 22.79 3.21
C LYS A 140 3.12 22.61 1.78
N LEU A 141 2.68 21.41 1.39
CA LEU A 141 2.16 21.12 0.05
C LEU A 141 0.67 21.42 -0.10
N GLY A 142 -0.07 21.48 1.00
CA GLY A 142 -1.51 21.77 1.02
C GLY A 142 -1.86 23.26 1.14
N ASN A 143 -0.87 24.09 1.45
CA ASN A 143 -0.94 25.56 1.48
C ASN A 143 -0.35 26.15 0.19
#